data_AF-A0A951C3R2-F1
#
_entry.id   AF-A0A951C3R2-F1
#
_cell.length_a   1.000
_cell.length_b   1.000
_cell.length_c   1.000
_cell.angle_alpha   90.00
_cell.angle_beta   90.00
_cell.angle_gamma   90.00
#
_symmetry.space_group_name_H-M   'P 1'
#
loop_
_entity.id
_entity.type
_entity.pdbx_description
1 polymer ?
#
loop_
_entity_poly.entity_id
_entity_poly.type
_entity_poly.pdbx_seq_one_letter_code
_entity_poly.pdbx_strand_id
1 'polypeptide(L)'
;MQIESQGMSGFQTGSALALSLDSSSIIQKVCSAKEARALPRGSVIGDLHGGLTFTDAVATVLESRSAGGWQEWKNHSGEVWTVIVLNR
;
A
#
# COMPACT_ATOMS: atom_id res chain seq x y z
N MET A 1 25.89 -16.33 -33.73
CA MET A 1 24.71 -16.80 -32.98
C MET A 1 24.24 -15.65 -32.10
N GLN A 2 23.03 -15.13 -32.34
CA GLN A 2 22.32 -14.22 -31.44
C GLN A 2 22.08 -14.92 -30.09
N ILE A 3 22.21 -14.19 -28.98
CA ILE A 3 21.11 -13.93 -28.05
C ILE A 3 21.48 -12.75 -27.13
N GLU A 4 20.56 -11.79 -27.09
CA GLU A 4 20.59 -10.54 -26.33
C GLU A 4 20.18 -10.76 -24.85
N SER A 5 20.33 -9.67 -24.09
CA SER A 5 19.44 -9.26 -22.98
C SER A 5 19.63 -9.93 -21.62
N GLN A 6 20.34 -9.23 -20.72
CA GLN A 6 19.90 -9.16 -19.33
C GLN A 6 20.06 -7.73 -18.80
N GLY A 7 19.02 -6.92 -19.06
CA GLY A 7 18.65 -5.86 -18.13
C GLY A 7 17.78 -6.46 -17.04
N MET A 8 18.18 -6.34 -15.77
CA MET A 8 17.27 -6.41 -14.65
C MET A 8 17.65 -5.34 -13.63
N SER A 9 16.96 -4.21 -13.77
CA SER A 9 16.68 -3.25 -12.73
C SER A 9 16.06 -3.95 -11.51
N GLY A 10 16.54 -3.60 -10.32
CA GLY A 10 15.96 -4.10 -9.08
C GLY A 10 16.54 -3.36 -7.89
N PHE A 11 16.13 -2.11 -7.69
CA PHE A 11 16.27 -1.45 -6.39
C PHE A 11 15.44 -2.26 -5.38
N GLN A 12 16.10 -3.17 -4.66
CA GLN A 12 15.53 -3.82 -3.49
C GLN A 12 15.52 -2.82 -2.33
N THR A 13 14.61 -1.86 -2.37
CA THR A 13 14.09 -1.23 -1.16
C THR A 13 12.94 -2.09 -0.65
N GLY A 14 13.24 -3.37 -0.39
CA GLY A 14 12.31 -4.32 0.19
C GLY A 14 12.13 -4.02 1.66
N SER A 15 11.44 -2.92 1.96
CA SER A 15 10.96 -2.59 3.30
C SER A 15 10.20 -3.81 3.84
N ALA A 16 10.41 -4.15 5.11
CA ALA A 16 10.02 -5.40 5.79
C ALA A 16 8.51 -5.79 5.73
N LEU A 17 7.71 -5.10 4.95
CA LEU A 17 6.33 -5.40 4.58
C LEU A 17 6.20 -6.60 3.63
N ALA A 18 7.28 -6.96 2.93
CA ALA A 18 7.24 -7.94 1.84
C ALA A 18 7.06 -9.41 2.26
N LEU A 19 7.20 -9.77 3.54
CA LEU A 19 7.29 -11.19 3.94
C LEU A 19 5.95 -11.86 4.32
N SER A 20 4.83 -11.13 4.41
CA SER A 20 3.53 -11.78 4.70
C SER A 20 2.30 -10.90 4.51
N LEU A 21 2.37 -9.82 3.74
CA LEU A 21 1.17 -9.02 3.49
C LEU A 21 0.26 -9.78 2.51
N ASP A 22 -0.81 -10.36 3.03
CA ASP A 22 -1.88 -10.94 2.22
C ASP A 22 -2.76 -9.82 1.67
N SER A 23 -2.92 -9.73 0.35
CA SER A 23 -3.71 -8.66 -0.27
C SER A 23 -5.18 -8.68 0.15
N SER A 24 -5.72 -9.81 0.61
CA SER A 24 -7.08 -9.91 1.16
C SER A 24 -7.23 -9.20 2.51
N SER A 25 -6.13 -8.89 3.20
CA SER A 25 -6.12 -8.11 4.45
C SER A 25 -6.12 -6.60 4.22
N ILE A 26 -5.98 -6.14 2.97
CA ILE A 26 -5.97 -4.73 2.62
C ILE A 26 -7.40 -4.19 2.64
N ILE A 27 -7.62 -3.18 3.47
CA ILE A 27 -8.88 -2.44 3.51
C ILE A 27 -8.94 -1.52 2.29
N GLN A 28 -9.86 -1.81 1.37
CA GLN A 28 -10.00 -1.07 0.11
C GLN A 28 -11.06 0.04 0.15
N LYS A 29 -11.87 0.09 1.22
CA LYS A 29 -12.98 1.04 1.33
C LYS A 29 -12.97 1.68 2.70
N VAL A 30 -12.88 3.00 2.70
CA VAL A 30 -13.03 3.85 3.88
C VAL A 30 -13.85 5.06 3.43
N CYS A 31 -15.12 5.09 3.81
CA CYS A 31 -16.12 5.99 3.24
C CYS A 31 -16.11 7.38 3.90
N SER A 32 -15.47 7.52 5.08
CA SER A 32 -15.45 8.78 5.81
C SER A 32 -14.21 8.97 6.68
N ALA A 33 -13.86 10.23 6.95
CA ALA A 33 -12.81 10.57 7.90
C ALA A 33 -13.06 9.99 9.32
N LYS A 34 -14.34 9.83 9.72
CA LYS A 34 -14.70 9.22 11.00
C LYS A 34 -14.32 7.74 11.04
N GLU A 35 -14.61 7.01 9.96
CA GLU A 35 -14.23 5.62 9.81
C GLU A 35 -12.70 5.46 9.78
N ALA A 36 -12.01 6.31 9.00
CA ALA A 36 -10.55 6.35 8.94
C ALA A 36 -9.90 6.55 10.31
N ARG A 37 -10.51 7.33 11.21
CA ARG A 37 -10.04 7.51 12.61
C ARG A 37 -10.32 6.31 13.50
N ALA A 38 -11.38 5.55 13.22
CA ALA A 38 -11.79 4.40 14.02
C ALA A 38 -11.05 3.10 13.64
N LEU A 39 -10.34 3.07 12.50
CA LEU A 39 -9.62 1.88 12.07
C LEU A 39 -8.63 1.38 13.14
N PRO A 40 -8.50 0.06 13.35
CA PRO A 40 -7.52 -0.51 14.25
C PRO A 40 -6.09 -0.08 13.92
N ARG A 41 -5.23 -0.03 14.94
CA ARG A 41 -3.79 0.17 14.75
C ARG A 41 -3.18 -0.99 13.98
N GLY A 42 -2.16 -0.72 13.18
CA GLY A 42 -1.55 -1.73 12.30
C GLY A 42 -2.42 -2.14 11.10
N SER A 43 -3.61 -1.55 10.91
CA SER A 43 -4.41 -1.80 9.70
C SER A 43 -3.64 -1.36 8.45
N VAL A 44 -3.85 -2.10 7.37
CA VAL A 44 -3.29 -1.77 6.06
C VAL A 44 -4.44 -1.39 5.15
N ILE A 45 -4.36 -0.18 4.60
CA ILE A 45 -5.36 0.41 3.73
C ILE A 45 -4.70 0.60 2.38
N GLY A 46 -5.40 0.33 1.29
CA GLY A 46 -4.81 0.53 -0.02
C GLY A 46 -5.71 0.21 -1.18
N ASP A 47 -5.22 0.54 -2.36
CA ASP A 47 -5.92 0.37 -3.63
C ASP A 47 -4.99 -0.25 -4.68
N LEU A 48 -5.57 -1.08 -5.55
CA LEU A 48 -4.89 -1.87 -6.57
C LEU A 48 -4.51 -1.06 -7.82
N HIS A 49 -5.04 0.14 -8.00
CA HIS A 49 -4.90 0.91 -9.24
C HIS A 49 -4.24 2.29 -9.04
N GLY A 50 -3.68 2.56 -7.85
CA GLY A 50 -3.12 3.86 -7.49
C GLY A 50 -4.13 5.01 -7.59
N GLY A 51 -5.42 4.67 -7.63
CA GLY A 51 -6.46 5.56 -8.10
C GLY A 51 -7.35 5.95 -6.95
N LEU A 52 -7.04 7.07 -6.30
CA LEU A 52 -8.00 8.08 -5.77
C LEU A 52 -9.28 7.57 -5.08
N THR A 53 -9.30 6.35 -4.54
CA THR A 53 -10.53 5.75 -4.01
C THR A 53 -10.88 6.32 -2.65
N PHE A 54 -9.88 6.92 -1.99
CA PHE A 54 -10.05 7.67 -0.77
C PHE A 54 -10.20 9.16 -1.09
N THR A 55 -11.25 9.76 -0.53
CA THR A 55 -11.38 11.23 -0.56
C THR A 55 -10.19 11.87 0.14
N ASP A 56 -9.84 13.10 -0.24
CA ASP A 56 -8.74 13.86 0.37
C ASP A 56 -8.84 13.92 1.90
N ALA A 57 -10.05 14.09 2.43
CA ALA A 57 -10.33 14.08 3.86
C ALA A 57 -10.02 12.72 4.53
N VAL A 58 -10.25 11.60 3.82
CA VAL A 58 -9.89 10.26 4.30
C VAL A 58 -8.38 10.05 4.21
N ALA A 59 -7.77 10.38 3.08
CA ALA A 59 -6.33 10.25 2.85
C ALA A 59 -5.54 11.02 3.91
N THR A 60 -5.89 12.29 4.15
CA THR A 60 -5.28 13.15 5.18
C THR A 60 -5.34 12.50 6.57
N VAL A 61 -6.48 11.89 6.93
CA VAL A 61 -6.60 11.21 8.22
C VAL A 61 -5.71 9.97 8.28
N LEU A 62 -5.69 9.14 7.23
CA LEU A 62 -4.86 7.94 7.20
C LEU A 62 -3.36 8.29 7.26
N GLU A 63 -2.94 9.34 6.54
CA GLU A 63 -1.58 9.88 6.58
C GLU A 63 -1.21 10.39 7.97
N SER A 64 -2.09 11.14 8.64
CA SER A 64 -1.84 11.59 10.01
C SER A 64 -1.68 10.44 11.02
N ARG A 65 -2.19 9.25 10.68
CA ARG A 65 -2.15 8.04 11.51
C ARG A 65 -1.04 7.06 11.12
N SER A 66 -0.26 7.38 10.09
CA SER A 66 0.87 6.60 9.60
C SER A 66 2.18 7.35 9.81
N ALA A 67 3.24 6.64 10.17
CA ALA A 67 4.58 7.23 10.22
C ALA A 67 5.28 7.27 8.85
N GLY A 68 4.82 6.45 7.89
CA GLY A 68 5.50 6.24 6.60
C GLY A 68 4.75 6.77 5.38
N GLY A 69 3.53 7.29 5.57
CA GLY A 69 2.66 7.72 4.46
C GLY A 69 2.29 6.58 3.51
N TRP A 70 1.84 6.97 2.32
CA TRP A 70 1.51 6.05 1.23
C TRP A 70 2.77 5.47 0.57
N GLN A 71 2.73 4.17 0.27
CA GLN A 71 3.83 3.42 -0.30
C GLN A 71 3.31 2.51 -1.42
N GLU A 72 4.13 2.31 -2.45
CA GLU A 72 3.85 1.31 -3.47
C GLU A 72 4.30 -0.06 -2.97
N TRP A 73 3.40 -1.04 -3.05
CA TRP A 73 3.67 -2.43 -2.68
C TRP A 73 3.26 -3.35 -3.82
N LYS A 74 4.19 -4.21 -4.25
CA LYS A 74 3.91 -5.22 -5.27
C LYS A 74 3.67 -6.57 -4.62
N ASN A 75 2.52 -7.19 -4.89
CA ASN A 75 2.22 -8.51 -4.36
C ASN A 75 2.88 -9.64 -5.18
N HIS A 76 2.74 -10.87 -4.69
CA HIS A 76 3.31 -12.06 -5.35
C HIS A 76 2.67 -12.36 -6.73
N SER A 77 1.42 -11.94 -6.95
CA SER A 77 0.73 -12.03 -8.24
C SER A 77 1.22 -10.99 -9.27
N GLY A 78 2.08 -10.06 -8.85
CA GLY A 78 2.61 -8.99 -9.68
C GLY A 78 1.76 -7.72 -9.73
N GLU A 79 0.68 -7.66 -8.97
CA GLU A 79 -0.17 -6.49 -8.80
C GLU A 79 0.54 -5.41 -7.99
N VAL A 80 0.37 -4.16 -8.41
CA VAL A 80 0.96 -3.00 -7.73
C VAL A 80 -0.14 -2.28 -6.98
N TRP A 81 0.03 -2.15 -5.67
CA TRP A 81 -0.89 -1.50 -4.76
C TRP A 81 -0.29 -0.20 -4.23
N THR A 82 -1.12 0.81 -4.01
CA THR A 82 -0.77 1.94 -3.17
C THR A 82 -1.35 1.71 -1.79
N VAL A 83 -0.50 1.48 -0.80
CA VAL A 83 -0.89 1.11 0.57
C VAL A 83 -0.39 2.12 1.59
N ILE A 84 -1.10 2.22 2.71
CA ILE A 84 -0.67 2.94 3.91
C ILE A 84 -0.90 2.04 5.12
N VAL A 85 0.11 1.99 5.99
CA VAL A 85 0.08 1.19 7.21
C VAL A 85 -0.11 2.12 8.40
N LEU A 86 -1.14 1.89 9.20
CA LEU A 86 -1.38 2.68 10.40
C LEU A 86 -0.42 2.28 11.51
N ASN A 87 0.01 3.25 12.32
CA ASN A 87 0.90 3.00 13.46
C ASN A 87 0.29 1.96 14.41
N ARG A 88 1.14 1.05 14.93
CA ARG A 88 0.78 0.02 15.92
C ARG A 88 0.54 0.60 17.31
#